data_AF-A0A6F9EH48-F1
#
_entry.id   AF-A0A6F9EH48-F1
#
_cell.length_a   1.000
_cell.length_b   1.000
_cell.length_c   1.000
_cell.angle_alpha   90.00
_cell.angle_beta   90.00
_cell.angle_gamma   90.00
#
_symmetry.space_group_name_H-M   'P 1'
#
loop_
_entity.id
_entity.type
_entity.pdbx_description
1 polymer ?
#
loop_
_entity_poly.entity_id
_entity_poly.type
_entity_poly.pdbx_seq_one_letter_code
_entity_poly.pdbx_strand_id
1 'polypeptide(L)'
;MSDFYVSKRRSRLSERALYATVQAYSEVEKYLPILAERKNLNEKLLWSVWRILPVEIVAPSTLGPAWEKAWHCLHQRDPNDVPTLALALEHDWPIWSQDKDFEEARDVCKVYSTAELLRILDS
;
A
#
# COMPACT_ATOMS: atom_id res chain seq x y z
N MET A 1 -1.91 -1.06 24.10
CA MET A 1 -2.60 -0.75 22.84
C MET A 1 -2.73 0.77 22.79
N SER A 2 -2.22 1.56 21.85
CA SER A 2 -1.25 1.40 20.76
C SER A 2 -0.91 2.83 20.34
N ASP A 3 0.10 3.44 20.95
CA ASP A 3 0.52 4.82 20.65
C ASP A 3 1.95 4.81 20.10
N PHE A 4 2.19 4.35 18.87
CA PHE A 4 3.50 4.52 18.24
C PHE A 4 3.40 4.53 16.70
N TYR A 5 2.70 5.51 16.13
CA TYR A 5 3.01 5.96 14.76
C TYR A 5 3.95 7.16 14.87
N VAL A 6 5.26 6.87 14.93
CA VAL A 6 6.30 7.89 14.92
C VAL A 6 6.34 8.52 13.53
N SER A 7 6.06 9.83 13.48
CA SER A 7 6.31 10.68 12.31
C SER A 7 7.79 10.63 11.94
N LYS A 8 8.13 9.94 10.84
CA LYS A 8 9.46 10.01 10.22
C LYS A 8 9.61 11.37 9.53
N ARG A 9 10.24 12.34 10.19
CA ARG A 9 10.62 13.62 9.55
C ARG A 9 11.83 13.45 8.61
N ARG A 10 11.53 13.59 7.31
CA ARG A 10 12.30 14.13 6.17
C ARG A 10 13.81 13.86 6.09
N SER A 11 14.16 13.08 5.06
CA SER A 11 15.19 13.47 4.10
C SER A 11 14.54 13.60 2.71
N ARG A 12 14.98 14.56 1.90
CA ARG A 12 14.65 14.65 0.47
C ARG A 12 15.18 13.39 -0.22
N LEU A 13 14.40 12.31 -0.25
CA LEU A 13 14.60 11.23 -1.21
C LEU A 13 13.91 11.67 -2.50
N SER A 14 14.73 11.78 -3.54
CA SER A 14 14.40 12.14 -4.92
C SER A 14 13.18 11.37 -5.46
N GLU A 15 12.24 12.09 -6.08
CA GLU A 15 11.24 11.73 -7.13
C GLU A 15 10.39 10.44 -7.01
N ARG A 16 10.65 9.51 -6.09
CA ARG A 16 10.01 8.18 -6.04
C ARG A 16 9.83 7.72 -4.59
N ALA A 17 8.80 8.22 -3.90
CA ALA A 17 8.41 7.78 -2.57
C ALA A 17 7.33 6.69 -2.64
N LEU A 18 7.36 5.74 -1.70
CA LEU A 18 6.34 4.70 -1.55
C LEU A 18 5.44 5.03 -0.36
N TYR A 19 4.14 4.98 -0.60
CA TYR A 19 3.11 5.22 0.42
C TYR A 19 2.27 3.96 0.59
N ALA A 20 1.84 3.70 1.82
CA ALA A 20 0.88 2.65 2.12
C ALA A 20 -0.15 3.15 3.13
N THR A 21 -1.34 2.57 3.08
CA THR A 21 -2.34 2.73 4.13
C THR A 21 -2.01 1.85 5.32
N VAL A 22 -2.58 2.16 6.48
CA VAL A 22 -2.44 1.33 7.69
C VAL A 22 -2.94 -0.11 7.42
N GLN A 23 -4.03 -0.24 6.66
CA GLN A 23 -4.63 -1.52 6.30
C GLN A 23 -3.65 -2.39 5.50
N ALA A 24 -3.11 -1.87 4.40
CA ALA A 24 -2.15 -2.58 3.57
C ALA A 24 -0.86 -2.93 4.35
N TYR A 25 -0.38 -2.01 5.18
CA TYR A 25 0.82 -2.24 5.99
C TYR A 25 0.59 -3.33 7.06
N SER A 26 -0.51 -3.26 7.81
CA SER A 26 -0.85 -4.25 8.84
C SER A 26 -1.21 -5.61 8.25
N GLU A 27 -1.72 -5.67 7.02
CA GLU A 27 -1.92 -6.93 6.33
C GLU A 27 -0.60 -7.67 6.12
N VAL A 28 0.44 -6.99 5.65
CA VAL A 28 1.76 -7.61 5.51
C VAL A 28 2.24 -8.15 6.86
N GLU A 29 2.12 -7.38 7.94
CA GLU A 29 2.50 -7.82 9.29
C GLU A 29 1.75 -9.09 9.74
N LYS A 30 0.47 -9.21 9.39
CA LYS A 30 -0.35 -10.40 9.65
C LYS A 30 0.16 -11.63 8.88
N TYR A 31 0.58 -11.47 7.63
CA TYR A 31 0.98 -12.58 6.77
C TYR A 31 2.48 -12.91 6.82
N LEU A 32 3.31 -12.04 7.40
CA LEU A 32 4.76 -12.22 7.45
C LEU A 32 5.19 -13.52 8.17
N PRO A 33 4.63 -13.90 9.33
CA PRO A 33 4.95 -15.19 9.98
C PRO A 33 4.50 -16.39 9.14
N ILE A 34 3.32 -16.29 8.52
CA ILE A 34 2.77 -17.34 7.64
C ILE A 34 3.68 -17.54 6.43
N LEU A 35 4.19 -16.46 5.84
CA LEU A 35 5.14 -16.51 4.75
C LEU A 35 6.45 -17.16 5.19
N ALA A 36 6.95 -16.81 6.38
CA ALA A 36 8.18 -17.38 6.94
C ALA A 36 8.09 -18.90 7.06
N GLU A 37 7.00 -19.39 7.66
CA GLU A 37 6.75 -20.82 7.81
C GLU A 37 6.61 -21.51 6.45
N ARG A 38 5.72 -21.01 5.59
CA ARG A 38 5.43 -21.65 4.28
C ARG A 38 6.62 -21.70 3.33
N LYS A 39 7.58 -20.78 3.48
CA LYS A 39 8.77 -20.69 2.64
C LYS A 39 10.05 -21.14 3.33
N ASN A 40 9.96 -21.65 4.56
CA ASN A 40 11.11 -22.03 5.38
C ASN A 40 12.17 -20.91 5.46
N LEU A 41 11.70 -19.68 5.68
CA LEU A 41 12.53 -18.48 5.79
C LEU A 41 12.73 -18.10 7.26
N ASN A 42 13.82 -17.37 7.53
CA ASN A 42 14.06 -16.82 8.86
C ASN A 42 13.08 -15.66 9.13
N GLU A 43 12.10 -15.89 10.00
CA GLU A 43 11.09 -14.90 10.36
C GLU A 43 11.69 -13.61 10.93
N LYS A 44 12.72 -13.71 11.80
CA LYS A 44 13.38 -12.54 12.39
C LYS A 44 14.06 -11.69 11.32
N LEU A 45 14.63 -12.31 10.29
CA LEU A 45 15.21 -11.60 9.15
C LEU A 45 14.11 -10.89 8.35
N LEU A 46 12.99 -11.55 8.06
CA LEU A 46 11.87 -10.93 7.35
C LEU A 46 11.33 -9.70 8.09
N TRP A 47 11.15 -9.79 9.42
CA TRP A 47 10.76 -8.64 10.24
C TRP A 47 11.79 -7.51 10.19
N SER A 48 13.08 -7.85 10.16
CA SER A 48 14.15 -6.86 10.06
C SER A 48 14.11 -6.12 8.71
N VAL A 49 13.93 -6.87 7.61
CA VAL A 49 13.78 -6.30 6.25
C VAL A 49 12.53 -5.44 6.15
N TRP A 50 11.40 -5.91 6.66
CA TRP A 50 10.13 -5.16 6.66
C TRP A 50 10.25 -3.80 7.33
N ARG A 51 10.87 -3.74 8.52
CA ARG A 51 11.02 -2.50 9.31
C ARG A 51 11.91 -1.44 8.67
N ILE A 52 12.80 -1.83 7.77
CA ILE A 52 13.72 -0.90 7.09
C ILE A 52 13.21 -0.45 5.72
N LEU A 53 12.09 -0.99 5.23
CA LEU A 53 11.52 -0.57 3.96
C LEU A 53 11.18 0.93 3.99
N PRO A 54 11.51 1.68 2.92
CA PRO A 54 11.26 3.11 2.84
C PRO A 54 9.82 3.40 2.42
N VAL A 55 8.84 2.91 3.18
CA VAL A 55 7.40 3.15 2.98
C VAL A 55 6.89 4.11 4.04
N GLU A 56 6.16 5.14 3.61
CA GLU A 56 5.47 6.07 4.49
C GLU A 56 4.01 5.66 4.67
N ILE A 57 3.54 5.68 5.93
CA ILE A 57 2.16 5.29 6.25
C ILE A 57 1.29 6.54 6.29
N VAL A 58 0.29 6.58 5.42
CA VAL A 58 -0.61 7.72 5.26
C VAL A 58 -2.05 7.24 5.26
N ALA A 59 -2.92 8.00 5.94
CA ALA A 59 -4.36 7.80 5.88
C ALA A 59 -4.96 8.79 4.86
N PRO A 60 -5.90 8.36 4.00
CA PRO A 60 -6.64 9.27 3.15
C PRO A 60 -7.63 10.10 3.97
N SER A 61 -8.13 11.18 3.37
CA SER A 61 -9.38 11.78 3.85
C SER A 61 -10.52 10.75 3.70
N THR A 62 -11.28 10.54 4.76
CA THR A 62 -12.51 9.70 4.73
C THR A 62 -13.76 10.47 4.30
N LEU A 63 -13.59 11.74 3.97
CA LEU A 63 -14.64 12.64 3.49
C LEU A 63 -14.28 13.16 2.11
N GLY A 64 -15.29 13.31 1.25
CA GLY A 64 -15.16 13.94 -0.05
C GLY A 64 -15.10 12.95 -1.22
N PRO A 65 -14.92 13.49 -2.45
CA PRO A 65 -15.21 12.75 -3.67
C PRO A 65 -14.25 11.58 -3.91
N ALA A 66 -12.98 11.68 -3.47
CA ALA A 66 -12.01 10.59 -3.61
C ALA A 66 -12.43 9.35 -2.81
N TRP A 67 -12.84 9.55 -1.55
CA TRP A 67 -13.33 8.47 -0.69
C TRP A 67 -14.62 7.85 -1.22
N GLU A 68 -15.60 8.69 -1.60
CA GLU A 68 -16.87 8.20 -2.16
C GLU A 68 -16.66 7.36 -3.41
N LYS A 69 -15.82 7.85 -4.33
CA LYS A 69 -15.47 7.12 -5.57
C LYS A 69 -14.76 5.81 -5.27
N ALA A 70 -13.79 5.81 -4.34
CA ALA A 70 -13.08 4.60 -3.94
C ALA A 70 -14.01 3.58 -3.27
N TRP A 71 -14.91 4.05 -2.40
CA TRP A 71 -15.91 3.21 -1.74
C TRP A 71 -16.79 2.53 -2.77
N HIS A 72 -17.42 3.29 -3.68
CA HIS A 72 -18.26 2.73 -4.74
C HIS A 72 -17.53 1.73 -5.64
N CYS A 73 -16.22 1.92 -5.84
CA CYS A 73 -15.41 1.01 -6.64
C CYS A 73 -15.10 -0.31 -5.93
N LEU A 74 -14.67 -0.28 -4.66
CA LEU A 74 -14.05 -1.47 -4.02
C LEU A 74 -14.82 -2.06 -2.84
N HIS A 75 -15.84 -1.38 -2.30
CA HIS A 75 -16.47 -1.82 -1.04
C HIS A 75 -17.13 -3.21 -1.12
N GLN A 76 -17.51 -3.68 -2.32
CA GLN A 76 -18.11 -5.01 -2.50
C GLN A 76 -17.07 -6.11 -2.73
N ARG A 77 -15.84 -5.72 -3.08
CA ARG A 77 -14.69 -6.62 -3.31
C ARG A 77 -13.91 -6.81 -2.02
N ASP A 78 -13.21 -5.77 -1.61
CA ASP A 78 -12.54 -5.68 -0.31
C ASP A 78 -12.66 -4.25 0.27
N PRO A 79 -13.46 -4.07 1.35
CA PRO A 79 -13.52 -2.81 2.08
C PRO A 79 -12.17 -2.30 2.61
N ASN A 80 -11.19 -3.18 2.83
CA ASN A 80 -9.85 -2.79 3.30
C ASN A 80 -9.00 -2.13 2.22
N ASP A 81 -9.38 -2.28 0.94
CA ASP A 81 -8.70 -1.64 -0.20
C ASP A 81 -9.23 -0.25 -0.53
N VAL A 82 -10.43 0.09 -0.03
CA VAL A 82 -11.02 1.43 -0.22
C VAL A 82 -10.06 2.55 0.21
N PRO A 83 -9.40 2.50 1.39
CA PRO A 83 -8.45 3.54 1.77
C PRO A 83 -7.29 3.69 0.80
N THR A 84 -6.79 2.60 0.21
CA THR A 84 -5.66 2.63 -0.72
C THR A 84 -6.06 3.33 -2.02
N LEU A 85 -7.24 3.01 -2.57
CA LEU A 85 -7.76 3.70 -3.75
C LEU A 85 -8.12 5.16 -3.45
N ALA A 86 -8.70 5.45 -2.28
CA ALA A 86 -9.03 6.82 -1.88
C ALA A 86 -7.77 7.70 -1.83
N LEU A 87 -6.69 7.20 -1.21
CA LEU A 87 -5.42 7.91 -1.12
C LEU A 87 -4.81 8.18 -2.51
N ALA A 88 -4.86 7.18 -3.40
CA ALA A 88 -4.37 7.31 -4.76
C ALA A 88 -5.16 8.37 -5.55
N LEU A 89 -6.49 8.38 -5.43
CA LEU A 89 -7.36 9.36 -6.09
C LEU A 89 -7.19 10.78 -5.51
N GLU A 90 -6.96 10.92 -4.21
CA GLU A 90 -6.75 12.21 -3.56
C GLU A 90 -5.48 12.92 -4.06
N HIS A 91 -4.44 12.15 -4.39
CA HIS A 91 -3.13 12.68 -4.78
C HIS A 91 -2.77 12.47 -6.26
N ASP A 92 -3.66 11.89 -7.06
CA ASP A 92 -3.39 11.48 -8.45
C ASP A 92 -2.14 10.58 -8.56
N TRP A 93 -2.02 9.61 -7.65
CA TRP A 93 -0.92 8.65 -7.62
C TRP A 93 -1.32 7.33 -8.27
N PRO A 94 -0.37 6.63 -8.92
CA PRO A 94 -0.61 5.26 -9.35
C PRO A 94 -0.60 4.31 -8.13
N ILE A 95 -1.37 3.22 -8.24
CA ILE A 95 -1.34 2.11 -7.29
C ILE A 95 -0.33 1.07 -7.77
N TRP A 96 0.45 0.52 -6.85
CA TRP A 96 1.20 -0.71 -7.08
C TRP A 96 0.52 -1.85 -6.33
N SER A 97 0.01 -2.84 -7.07
CA SER A 97 -0.65 -4.00 -6.46
C SER A 97 -0.53 -5.23 -7.37
N GLN A 98 -0.57 -6.41 -6.76
CA GLN A 98 -0.74 -7.71 -7.44
C GLN A 98 -2.13 -8.30 -7.17
N ASP A 99 -2.98 -7.57 -6.43
CA ASP A 99 -4.33 -7.99 -6.11
C ASP A 99 -5.26 -7.72 -7.29
N LYS A 100 -6.10 -8.71 -7.59
CA LYS A 100 -7.09 -8.65 -8.67
C LYS A 100 -8.27 -7.76 -8.30
N ASP A 101 -8.49 -7.48 -7.01
CA ASP A 101 -9.57 -6.59 -6.60
C ASP A 101 -9.34 -5.15 -7.10
N PHE A 102 -8.08 -4.74 -7.33
CA PHE A 102 -7.74 -3.47 -7.98
C PHE A 102 -7.94 -3.47 -9.51
N GLU A 103 -8.36 -4.56 -10.15
CA GLU A 103 -8.67 -4.53 -11.59
C GLU A 103 -9.85 -3.59 -11.89
N GLU A 104 -10.85 -3.51 -11.01
CA GLU A 104 -11.96 -2.55 -11.13
C GLU A 104 -11.50 -1.09 -10.95
N ALA A 105 -10.40 -0.88 -10.21
CA ALA A 105 -9.83 0.44 -10.01
C ALA A 105 -9.11 0.98 -11.26
N ARG A 106 -8.78 0.13 -12.25
CA ARG A 106 -8.03 0.54 -13.46
C ARG A 106 -8.77 1.57 -14.31
N ASP A 107 -10.10 1.62 -14.21
CA ASP A 107 -10.92 2.61 -14.92
C ASP A 107 -10.78 4.02 -14.33
N VAL A 108 -10.30 4.13 -13.09
CA VAL A 108 -10.29 5.38 -12.32
C VAL A 108 -8.92 5.78 -11.81
N CYS A 109 -7.96 4.85 -11.77
CA CYS A 109 -6.60 5.04 -11.28
C CYS A 109 -5.64 4.11 -12.04
N LYS A 110 -4.41 4.56 -12.28
CA LYS A 110 -3.39 3.70 -12.91
C LYS A 110 -2.89 2.66 -11.91
N VAL A 111 -3.00 1.38 -12.26
CA VAL A 111 -2.51 0.27 -11.43
C VAL A 111 -1.34 -0.43 -12.13
N TYR A 112 -0.22 -0.54 -11.44
CA TYR A 112 0.95 -1.31 -11.87
C TYR A 112 1.07 -2.61 -11.10
N SER A 113 1.28 -3.70 -11.81
CA SER A 113 1.86 -4.92 -11.24
C SER A 113 3.31 -4.70 -10.82
N THR A 114 3.86 -5.58 -9.98
CA THR A 114 5.29 -5.53 -9.64
C THR A 114 6.18 -5.58 -10.89
N ALA A 115 5.81 -6.39 -11.89
CA ALA A 115 6.59 -6.51 -13.13
C ALA A 115 6.58 -5.21 -13.94
N GLU A 116 5.43 -4.52 -14.02
CA GLU A 116 5.33 -3.23 -14.72
C GLU A 116 6.06 -2.13 -13.95
N LEU A 117 5.92 -2.08 -12.63
CA LEU A 117 6.62 -1.11 -11.79
C LEU A 117 8.14 -1.25 -11.95
N LEU A 118 8.67 -2.47 -11.90
CA LEU A 118 10.12 -2.70 -12.10
C LEU A 118 10.60 -2.20 -13.46
N ARG A 119 9.85 -2.46 -14.54
CA ARG A 119 10.21 -1.96 -15.88
C ARG A 119 10.27 -0.43 -15.96
N ILE A 120 9.45 0.27 -15.19
CA ILE A 120 9.42 1.75 -15.12
C ILE A 120 10.54 2.29 -14.24
N LEU A 121 10.91 1.56 -13.19
CA LEU A 121 11.99 1.98 -12.28
C LEU A 121 13.38 1.74 -12.87
N ASP A 122 13.52 0.69 -13.69
CA ASP A 122 14.77 0.31 -14.37
C ASP A 122 15.03 1.11 -15.66
N SER A 123 14.09 1.95 -16.10
CA SER A 123 14.23 2.87 -17.24
C SER A 123 14.71 4.26 -16.82
#